data_AF-A0A942H4C2-F1
#
_entry.id   AF-A0A942H4C2-F1
#
_cell.length_a   1.000
_cell.length_b   1.000
_cell.length_c   1.000
_cell.angle_alpha   90.00
_cell.angle_beta   90.00
_cell.angle_gamma   90.00
#
_symmetry.space_group_name_H-M   'P 1'
#
loop_
_entity.id
_entity.type
_entity.pdbx_description
1 polymer ?
#
loop_
_entity_poly.entity_id
_entity_poly.type
_entity_poly.pdbx_seq_one_letter_code
_entity_poly.pdbx_strand_id
1 'polypeptide(L)' 'MAYVIQSATTGAFLSPNPEDGQPEWVMLLRDAVAVDDLETCAQLIEDHTEPFHRAQVVDLTQLHRSVPL' A
#
# COMPACT_ATOMS: atom_id res chain seq x y z
N MET A 1 2.77 -13.18 1.70
CA MET A 1 1.71 -12.94 0.69
C MET A 1 1.94 -11.55 0.13
N ALA A 2 1.77 -11.31 -1.17
CA ALA A 2 2.21 -10.03 -1.76
C ALA A 2 1.12 -8.96 -1.68
N TYR A 3 1.16 -8.11 -0.66
CA TYR A 3 0.23 -6.98 -0.48
C TYR A 3 0.89 -5.65 -0.82
N VAL A 4 0.13 -4.68 -1.30
CA VAL A 4 0.55 -3.27 -1.35
C VAL A 4 -0.50 -2.41 -0.68
N ILE A 5 -0.09 -1.27 -0.12
CA ILE A 5 -1.00 -0.28 0.45
C ILE A 5 -1.19 0.82 -0.59
N GLN A 6 -2.41 1.03 -1.05
CA GLN A 6 -2.76 2.06 -2.03
C GLN A 6 -3.59 3.16 -1.38
N SER A 7 -3.31 4.42 -1.70
CA SER A 7 -4.22 5.52 -1.42
C SER A 7 -5.38 5.50 -2.40
N ALA A 8 -6.61 5.34 -1.91
CA ALA A 8 -7.79 5.46 -2.76
C ALA A 8 -8.01 6.89 -3.28
N THR A 9 -7.42 7.89 -2.62
CA THR A 9 -7.57 9.31 -3.00
C THR A 9 -6.62 9.72 -4.13
N THR A 10 -5.35 9.28 -4.10
CA THR A 10 -4.35 9.68 -5.09
C THR A 10 -3.96 8.58 -6.07
N GLY A 11 -4.27 7.31 -5.75
CA GLY A 11 -3.82 6.14 -6.50
C GLY A 11 -2.37 5.72 -6.22
N ALA A 12 -1.62 6.49 -5.41
CA ALA A 12 -0.24 6.20 -5.03
C ALA A 12 -0.15 4.99 -4.09
N PHE A 13 1.05 4.41 -3.98
CA PHE A 13 1.36 3.26 -3.15
C PHE A 13 2.32 3.66 -2.03
N LEU A 14 2.08 3.17 -0.81
CA LEU A 14 3.01 3.35 0.29
C LEU A 14 4.16 2.36 0.13
N SER A 15 5.39 2.86 0.12
CA SER A 15 6.60 2.08 -0.09
C SER A 15 7.72 2.62 0.82
N PRO A 16 8.63 1.78 1.33
CA PRO A 16 9.81 2.30 2.01
C PRO A 16 10.73 3.02 1.02
N ASN A 17 11.17 4.22 1.36
CA ASN A 17 12.20 4.94 0.63
C ASN A 17 13.51 4.12 0.67
N PRO A 18 14.21 3.95 -0.46
CA PRO A 18 15.40 3.10 -0.53
C PRO A 18 16.63 3.67 0.20
N GLU A 19 16.67 4.96 0.50
CA GLU A 19 17.81 5.63 1.13
C GLU A 19 17.74 5.60 2.66
N ASP A 20 16.56 5.82 3.24
CA ASP A 20 16.38 5.95 4.70
C ASP A 20 15.37 4.95 5.31
N GLY A 21 14.67 4.19 4.47
CA GLY A 21 13.65 3.22 4.88
C GLY A 21 12.35 3.84 5.39
N GLN A 22 12.20 5.17 5.36
CA GLN A 22 10.97 5.83 5.78
C GLN A 22 9.86 5.63 4.75
N PRO A 23 8.59 5.49 5.17
CA PRO A 23 7.50 5.33 4.23
C PRO A 23 7.31 6.58 3.36
N GLU A 24 7.23 6.38 2.04
CA GLU A 24 6.92 7.39 1.05
C GLU A 24 5.81 6.91 0.11
N TRP A 25 5.11 7.88 -0.50
CA TRP A 25 4.09 7.59 -1.49
C TRP A 25 4.69 7.62 -2.90
N VAL A 26 4.74 6.46 -3.55
CA VAL A 26 5.21 6.30 -4.93
C VAL A 26 4.04 6.16 -5.90
N MET A 27 4.14 6.76 -7.08
CA MET A 27 3.01 6.78 -8.01
C MET A 27 2.81 5.47 -8.78
N LEU A 28 3.86 4.68 -9.01
CA LEU A 28 3.80 3.49 -9.86
C LEU A 28 3.95 2.23 -9.01
N LEU A 29 3.14 1.21 -9.34
CA LEU A 29 3.21 -0.09 -8.67
C LEU A 29 4.58 -0.75 -8.76
N ARG A 30 5.32 -0.55 -9.86
CA ARG A 30 6.67 -1.11 -10.04
C ARG A 30 7.70 -0.55 -9.06
N ASP A 31 7.43 0.63 -8.50
CA ASP A 31 8.31 1.33 -7.55
C ASP A 31 7.87 1.03 -6.10
N ALA A 32 6.76 0.29 -5.91
CA ALA A 32 6.26 -0.12 -4.61
C ALA A 32 6.92 -1.44 -4.15
N VAL A 33 7.09 -1.59 -2.84
CA VAL A 33 7.52 -2.84 -2.22
C VAL A 33 6.32 -3.57 -1.64
N ALA A 34 6.22 -4.87 -1.90
CA ALA A 34 5.17 -5.69 -1.34
C ALA A 34 5.41 -5.98 0.15
N VAL A 35 4.35 -5.94 0.94
CA VAL A 35 4.30 -6.30 2.36
C VAL A 35 3.79 -7.73 2.48
N ASP A 36 4.36 -8.52 3.38
CA ASP A 36 4.14 -9.97 3.42
C ASP A 36 2.85 -10.43 4.12
N ASP A 37 2.28 -9.58 4.97
CA ASP A 37 1.12 -9.91 5.80
C ASP A 37 0.25 -8.67 6.10
N LEU A 38 -1.02 -8.93 6.47
CA LEU A 38 -2.02 -7.88 6.73
C LEU A 38 -1.79 -7.13 8.04
N GLU A 39 -1.14 -7.74 9.03
CA GLU A 39 -0.87 -7.12 10.33
C GLU A 39 0.16 -6.00 10.16
N THR A 40 1.25 -6.28 9.44
CA THR A 40 2.24 -5.28 9.03
C THR A 40 1.60 -4.18 8.18
N CYS A 41 0.68 -4.52 7.26
CA CYS A 41 -0.05 -3.49 6.51
C CYS A 41 -0.88 -2.59 7.43
N ALA A 42 -1.59 -3.15 8.41
CA ALA A 42 -2.40 -2.38 9.35
C ALA A 42 -1.54 -1.44 10.19
N GLN A 43 -0.39 -1.94 10.70
CA GLN A 43 0.55 -1.13 11.46
C GLN A 43 1.12 0.02 10.63
N LEU A 44 1.53 -0.23 9.38
CA LEU A 44 2.03 0.82 8.48
C LEU A 44 0.96 1.89 8.19
N ILE A 45 -0.30 1.49 8.03
CA ILE A 45 -1.41 2.42 7.84
C ILE A 45 -1.62 3.27 9.09
N GLU A 46 -1.67 2.64 10.27
CA GLU A 46 -1.89 3.31 11.54
C GLU A 46 -0.78 4.31 11.88
N ASP A 47 0.48 3.92 11.68
CA ASP A 47 1.64 4.71 12.08
C ASP A 47 2.01 5.81 11.08
N HIS A 48 1.74 5.61 9.79
CA HIS A 48 2.35 6.43 8.72
C HIS A 48 1.38 7.00 7.70
N THR A 49 0.06 6.79 7.83
CA THR A 49 -0.90 7.31 6.85
C THR A 49 -1.92 8.26 7.44
N GLU A 50 -2.18 9.33 6.72
CA GLU A 50 -3.22 10.28 7.08
C GLU A 50 -4.61 9.81 6.58
N PRO A 51 -5.71 10.12 7.30
CA PRO A 51 -7.06 9.75 6.89
C PRO A 51 -7.45 10.23 5.48
N PHE A 52 -6.82 11.30 4.99
CA PHE A 52 -7.00 11.81 3.63
C PHE A 52 -6.75 10.73 2.57
N HIS A 53 -5.75 9.87 2.77
CA HIS A 53 -5.36 8.88 1.77
C HIS A 53 -6.40 7.79 1.56
N ARG A 54 -7.25 7.54 2.58
CA ARG A 54 -8.17 6.40 2.61
C ARG A 54 -7.44 5.12 2.20
N ALA A 55 -6.37 4.81 2.93
CA ALA A 55 -5.47 3.72 2.58
C ALA A 55 -6.21 2.38 2.52
N GLN A 56 -5.89 1.58 1.50
CA GLN A 56 -6.47 0.27 1.24
C GLN A 56 -5.36 -0.74 0.99
N VAL A 57 -5.53 -1.95 1.52
CA VAL A 57 -4.61 -3.06 1.25
C VAL A 57 -5.08 -3.80 0.00
N VAL A 58 -4.19 -3.94 -0.97
CA VAL A 58 -4.43 -4.63 -2.24
C VAL A 58 -3.64 -5.93 -2.25
N ASP A 59 -4.35 -7.06 -2.39
CA ASP A 59 -3.74 -8.38 -2.59
C ASP A 59 -3.36 -8.57 -4.07
N LEU A 60 -2.06 -8.55 -4.36
CA LEU A 60 -1.54 -8.69 -5.72
C LEU A 60 -1.80 -10.09 -6.31
N THR A 61 -2.14 -11.08 -5.49
CA THR A 61 -2.51 -12.42 -5.95
C THR A 61 -3.97 -12.52 -6.42
N GLN A 62 -4.80 -11.53 -6.07
CA GLN A 62 -6.24 -11.52 -6.37
C GLN A 62 -6.68 -10.43 -7.36
N LEU A 63 -5.75 -9.84 -8.12
CA LEU A 63 -6.04 -8.77 -9.10
C LEU A 63 -7.07 -9.16 -10.20
N HIS A 64 -7.25 -10.46 -10.45
CA HIS A 64 -8.20 -10.98 -11.43
C HIS A 64 -9.65 -10.98 -10.93
N ARG A 65 -9.86 -10.75 -9.63
CA ARG A 65 -11.18 -10.75 -9.01
C ARG A 65 -11.77 -9.35 -9.09
N SER A 66 -12.88 -9.20 -9.79
CA SER A 66 -13.67 -7.96 -9.73
C SER A 66 -14.15 -7.77 -8.29
N VAL A 67 -13.80 -6.65 -7.67
CA VAL A 67 -14.43 -6.23 -6.42
C VAL A 67 -15.87 -5.82 -6.77
N PRO A 68 -16.91 -6.40 -6.12
CA PRO A 68 -18.27 -5.92 -6.32
C PRO A 68 -18.33 -4.45 -5.88
N LEU A 69 -18.79 -3.59 -6.81
CA LEU A 69 -19.02 -2.17 -6.60
C LEU A 69 -20.11 -1.91 -5.55
#